data_AF-A0A7J0G7U2-F1
#
_entry.id   AF-A0A7J0G7U2-F1
#
_cell.length_a   1.000
_cell.length_b   1.000
_cell.length_c   1.000
_cell.angle_alpha   90.00
_cell.angle_beta   90.00
_cell.angle_gamma   90.00
#
_symmetry.space_group_name_H-M   'P 1'
#
loop_
_entity.id
_entity.type
_entity.pdbx_description
1 polymer ?
#
loop_
_entity_poly.entity_id
_entity_poly.type
_entity_poly.pdbx_seq_one_letter_code
_entity_poly.pdbx_strand_id
1 'polypeptide(L)'
;MTELSKKILKIVLMILGDEVERKYYASEFKNCHGYLRIINYSSPESLEEEVEGLGMHTDMSCVTIVYQDEKGGLQMRSNQGSWIDINSCEGTLVVNIGDMLQAWSNEKLRSSEHRVVLKKTVNRFSLAFFWCFEDEKVVLAPDEVVGEGKTRIYEPFVCSDYLRFRESNEKGKFEKVGFTVKDFAGLRLRS
;
A
#
# COMPACT_ATOMS: atom_id res chain seq x y z
N MET A 1 -16.02 -0.44 6.62
CA MET A 1 -14.63 -0.59 6.17
C MET A 1 -13.70 -1.09 7.27
N THR A 2 -13.64 -0.46 8.46
CA THR A 2 -12.84 -0.94 9.60
C THR A 2 -12.94 -2.46 9.89
N GLU A 3 -14.15 -2.99 10.05
CA GLU A 3 -14.34 -4.42 10.33
C GLU A 3 -13.91 -5.32 9.15
N LEU A 4 -14.02 -4.82 7.92
CA LEU A 4 -13.54 -5.54 6.73
C LEU A 4 -12.01 -5.56 6.71
N SER A 5 -11.35 -4.43 7.00
CA SER A 5 -9.89 -4.35 7.11
C SER A 5 -9.34 -5.30 8.17
N LYS A 6 -9.98 -5.36 9.35
CA LYS A 6 -9.63 -6.32 10.42
C LYS A 6 -9.70 -7.78 9.93
N LYS A 7 -10.76 -8.15 9.22
CA LYS A 7 -10.93 -9.51 8.67
C LYS A 7 -9.88 -9.82 7.60
N ILE A 8 -9.66 -8.91 6.65
CA ILE A 8 -8.65 -9.04 5.60
C ILE A 8 -7.27 -9.23 6.23
N LEU A 9 -6.92 -8.39 7.21
CA LEU A 9 -5.63 -8.44 7.87
C LEU A 9 -5.40 -9.78 8.57
N LYS A 10 -6.40 -10.33 9.27
CA LYS A 10 -6.30 -11.67 9.85
C LYS A 10 -6.02 -12.74 8.80
N ILE A 11 -6.74 -12.71 7.67
CA ILE A 11 -6.52 -13.65 6.56
C ILE A 11 -5.10 -13.50 6.01
N VAL A 12 -4.63 -12.26 5.81
CA VAL A 12 -3.27 -11.98 5.33
C VAL A 12 -2.22 -12.52 6.31
N LEU A 13 -2.41 -12.35 7.62
CA LEU A 13 -1.50 -12.88 8.63
C LEU A 13 -1.47 -14.42 8.64
N MET A 14 -2.60 -15.08 8.39
CA MET A 14 -2.65 -16.55 8.27
C MET A 14 -1.82 -17.07 7.09
N ILE A 15 -1.64 -16.28 6.02
CA ILE A 15 -0.82 -16.64 4.86
C ILE A 15 0.69 -16.58 5.19
N LEU A 16 1.09 -15.80 6.19
CA LEU A 16 2.50 -15.58 6.54
C LEU A 16 3.14 -16.71 7.34
N GLY A 17 2.33 -17.60 7.91
CA GLY A 17 2.76 -18.78 8.63
C GLY A 17 1.74 -19.25 9.67
N ASP A 18 1.95 -20.48 10.16
CA ASP A 18 1.14 -21.04 11.22
C ASP A 18 1.25 -20.18 12.49
N GLU A 19 0.11 -19.97 13.15
CA GLU A 19 -0.02 -19.17 14.38
C GLU A 19 0.32 -17.67 14.28
N VAL A 20 0.82 -17.15 13.15
CA VAL A 20 1.19 -15.72 12.99
C VAL A 20 0.00 -14.81 13.31
N GLU A 21 -1.19 -15.11 12.78
CA GLU A 21 -2.41 -14.34 13.12
C GLU A 21 -2.68 -14.34 14.62
N ARG A 22 -2.66 -15.51 15.27
CA ARG A 22 -2.99 -15.66 16.69
C ARG A 22 -1.99 -14.93 17.59
N LYS A 23 -0.70 -14.98 17.24
CA LYS A 23 0.40 -14.39 18.02
C LYS A 23 0.46 -12.87 17.89
N TYR A 24 0.26 -12.34 16.69
CA TYR A 24 0.58 -10.94 16.42
C TYR A 24 -0.64 -10.04 16.20
N TYR A 25 -1.81 -10.55 15.81
CA TYR A 25 -2.93 -9.67 15.49
C TYR A 25 -3.31 -8.74 16.66
N ALA A 26 -3.45 -9.30 17.87
CA ALA A 26 -3.88 -8.53 19.04
C ALA A 26 -2.78 -7.64 19.64
N SER A 27 -1.51 -8.00 19.48
CA SER A 27 -0.37 -7.23 20.02
C SER A 27 0.09 -6.14 19.06
N GLU A 28 0.12 -6.42 17.76
CA GLU A 28 0.73 -5.55 16.75
C GLU A 28 -0.29 -4.66 16.03
N PHE A 29 -1.55 -5.10 15.89
CA PHE A 29 -2.53 -4.45 15.03
C PHE A 29 -3.80 -3.97 15.76
N LYS A 30 -3.83 -4.08 17.09
CA LYS A 30 -5.01 -3.69 17.91
C LYS A 30 -5.33 -2.20 17.83
N ASN A 31 -4.31 -1.36 17.80
CA ASN A 31 -4.46 0.10 17.76
C ASN A 31 -4.46 0.66 16.33
N CYS A 32 -4.54 -0.20 15.31
CA CYS A 32 -4.69 0.26 13.94
C CYS A 32 -5.95 1.12 13.79
N HIS A 33 -5.85 2.13 12.96
CA HIS A 33 -6.93 3.03 12.63
C HIS A 33 -7.07 3.13 11.12
N GLY A 34 -8.15 3.75 10.65
CA GLY A 34 -8.30 3.97 9.23
C GLY A 34 -9.02 5.26 8.89
N TYR A 35 -8.75 5.74 7.69
CA TYR A 35 -9.36 6.94 7.13
C TYR A 35 -9.83 6.70 5.71
N LEU A 36 -10.87 7.42 5.31
CA LEU A 36 -11.47 7.33 3.99
C LEU A 36 -11.07 8.55 3.15
N ARG A 37 -10.61 8.31 1.93
CA ARG A 37 -10.40 9.34 0.92
C ARG A 37 -11.43 9.16 -0.20
N ILE A 38 -12.19 10.20 -0.46
CA ILE A 38 -13.07 10.30 -1.62
C ILE A 38 -12.30 11.04 -2.70
N ILE A 39 -12.20 10.45 -3.89
CA ILE A 39 -11.38 11.00 -4.98
C ILE A 39 -12.28 11.20 -6.21
N ASN A 40 -12.31 12.44 -6.70
CA ASN A 40 -12.90 12.80 -7.98
C ASN A 40 -11.77 13.15 -8.94
N TYR A 41 -11.74 12.47 -10.08
CA TYR A 41 -10.84 12.77 -11.18
C TYR A 41 -11.63 13.49 -12.24
N SER A 42 -11.32 14.77 -12.46
CA SER A 42 -11.96 15.57 -13.49
C SER A 42 -11.74 14.96 -14.87
N SER A 43 -12.78 15.03 -15.71
CA SER A 43 -12.68 14.64 -17.10
C SER A 43 -11.51 15.36 -17.77
N PRO A 44 -10.64 14.65 -18.50
CA PRO A 44 -9.66 15.28 -19.35
C PRO A 44 -10.35 15.95 -20.56
N GLU A 45 -9.71 16.98 -21.12
CA GLU A 45 -10.19 17.65 -22.35
C GLU A 45 -9.98 16.78 -23.59
N SER A 46 -8.89 16.01 -23.61
CA SER A 46 -8.51 15.11 -24.70
C SER A 46 -7.82 13.86 -24.14
N LEU A 47 -7.85 12.77 -24.91
CA LEU A 47 -7.15 11.51 -24.65
C LEU A 47 -6.13 11.19 -25.76
N GLU A 48 -5.74 12.19 -26.55
CA GLU A 48 -4.68 12.05 -27.57
C GLU A 48 -3.34 11.65 -26.95
N GLU A 49 -3.09 12.09 -25.72
CA GLU A 49 -1.97 11.67 -24.88
C GLU A 49 -2.48 10.93 -23.64
N GLU A 50 -1.61 10.13 -23.02
CA GLU A 50 -1.94 9.45 -21.76
C GLU A 50 -2.14 10.49 -20.65
N VAL A 51 -3.38 10.60 -20.13
CA VAL A 51 -3.69 11.53 -19.03
C VAL A 51 -3.66 10.81 -17.70
N GLU A 52 -2.74 11.22 -16.84
CA GLU A 52 -2.61 10.69 -15.49
C GLU A 52 -3.61 11.37 -14.55
N GLY A 53 -4.49 10.56 -13.95
CA GLY A 53 -5.39 11.00 -12.88
C GLY A 53 -4.71 10.98 -11.50
N LEU A 54 -3.80 10.03 -11.29
CA LEU A 54 -2.96 9.95 -10.10
C LEU A 54 -1.63 9.27 -10.44
N GLY A 55 -0.54 9.91 -10.06
CA GLY A 55 0.83 9.43 -10.25
C GLY A 55 1.09 8.04 -9.72
N MET A 56 2.11 7.41 -10.30
CA MET A 56 2.68 6.18 -9.77
C MET A 56 3.14 6.38 -8.33
N HIS A 57 2.61 5.58 -7.41
CA HIS A 57 2.96 5.58 -5.99
C HIS A 57 2.72 4.21 -5.35
N THR A 58 3.18 4.08 -4.12
CA THR A 58 2.80 3.03 -3.16
C THR A 58 1.98 3.66 -2.02
N ASP A 59 1.18 2.83 -1.36
CA ASP A 59 0.41 3.27 -0.20
C ASP A 59 1.23 3.15 1.08
N MET A 60 1.24 4.19 1.91
CA MET A 60 1.91 4.18 3.22
C MET A 60 1.15 3.38 4.29
N SER A 61 -0.01 2.81 3.95
CA SER A 61 -0.87 2.08 4.86
C SER A 61 -0.35 0.66 5.14
N CYS A 62 -1.05 -0.11 5.97
CA CYS A 62 -0.89 -1.57 6.02
C CYS A 62 -1.67 -2.23 4.86
N VAL A 63 -2.95 -1.86 4.74
CA VAL A 63 -3.87 -2.36 3.71
C VAL A 63 -4.71 -1.20 3.23
N THR A 64 -4.92 -1.11 1.91
CA THR A 64 -5.87 -0.17 1.30
C THR A 64 -7.00 -0.94 0.63
N ILE A 65 -8.23 -0.54 0.90
CA ILE A 65 -9.43 -1.10 0.25
C ILE A 65 -9.98 -0.03 -0.68
N VAL A 66 -10.02 -0.35 -1.97
CA VAL A 66 -10.43 0.58 -3.03
C VAL A 66 -11.73 0.11 -3.66
N TYR A 67 -12.72 1.00 -3.64
CA TYR A 67 -13.85 0.96 -4.56
C TYR A 67 -13.51 1.86 -5.76
N GLN A 68 -13.75 1.35 -6.95
CA GLN A 68 -13.61 2.10 -8.20
C GLN A 68 -14.88 1.95 -9.04
N ASP A 69 -15.22 3.01 -9.77
CA ASP A 69 -16.33 2.99 -10.70
C ASP A 69 -16.04 2.19 -11.99
N GLU A 70 -17.00 2.17 -12.90
CA GLU A 70 -16.93 1.47 -14.19
C GLU A 70 -16.11 2.22 -15.26
N LYS A 71 -15.42 3.32 -14.89
CA LYS A 71 -14.58 4.07 -15.84
C LYS A 71 -13.19 3.44 -15.98
N GLY A 72 -12.79 2.62 -15.02
CA GLY A 72 -11.51 1.90 -15.02
C GLY A 72 -10.33 2.85 -14.82
N GLY A 73 -9.15 2.48 -15.30
CA GLY A 73 -7.96 3.33 -15.28
C GLY A 73 -6.99 3.09 -14.11
N LEU A 74 -7.40 2.33 -13.09
CA LEU A 74 -6.46 1.86 -12.07
C LEU A 74 -5.48 0.87 -12.71
N GLN A 75 -4.19 1.13 -12.57
CA GLN A 75 -3.13 0.24 -13.03
C GLN A 75 -2.22 -0.15 -11.87
N MET A 76 -1.79 -1.40 -11.84
CA MET A 76 -0.81 -1.91 -10.87
C MET A 76 0.41 -2.47 -11.58
N ARG A 77 1.60 -2.26 -11.01
CA ARG A 77 2.85 -2.72 -11.60
C ARG A 77 3.15 -4.17 -11.20
N SER A 78 3.25 -5.04 -12.19
CA SER A 78 3.57 -6.45 -12.01
C SER A 78 4.99 -6.66 -11.47
N ASN A 79 5.30 -7.88 -11.04
CA ASN A 79 6.67 -8.26 -10.66
C ASN A 79 7.64 -8.19 -11.85
N GLN A 80 7.12 -8.24 -13.09
CA GLN A 80 7.90 -8.10 -14.32
C GLN A 80 8.10 -6.64 -14.73
N GLY A 81 7.58 -5.68 -13.95
CA GLY A 81 7.72 -4.25 -14.19
C GLY A 81 6.72 -3.67 -15.19
N SER A 82 5.82 -4.49 -15.73
CA SER A 82 4.74 -4.06 -16.64
C SER A 82 3.52 -3.52 -15.89
N TRP A 83 2.82 -2.56 -16.49
CA TRP A 83 1.54 -2.07 -15.99
C TRP A 83 0.40 -3.02 -16.38
N ILE A 84 -0.43 -3.38 -15.39
CA ILE A 84 -1.62 -4.22 -15.57
C ILE A 84 -2.86 -3.38 -15.20
N ASP A 85 -3.83 -3.31 -16.10
CA ASP A 85 -5.12 -2.69 -15.82
C ASP A 85 -5.93 -3.53 -14.82
N ILE A 86 -6.39 -2.89 -13.75
CA ILE A 86 -7.28 -3.50 -12.75
C ILE A 86 -8.72 -3.15 -13.13
N ASN A 87 -9.32 -4.02 -13.94
CA ASN A 87 -10.70 -3.84 -14.39
C ASN A 87 -11.66 -3.78 -13.20
N SER A 88 -12.58 -2.83 -13.22
CA SER A 88 -13.68 -2.81 -12.27
C SER A 88 -14.64 -3.97 -12.52
N CYS A 89 -15.10 -4.58 -11.45
CA CYS A 89 -16.09 -5.64 -11.46
C CYS A 89 -17.16 -5.29 -10.43
N GLU A 90 -18.42 -5.36 -10.84
CA GLU A 90 -19.55 -5.05 -9.96
C GLU A 90 -19.51 -5.93 -8.70
N GLY A 91 -19.78 -5.32 -7.54
CA GLY A 91 -19.75 -6.03 -6.25
C GLY A 91 -18.37 -6.40 -5.75
N THR A 92 -17.28 -5.94 -6.39
CA THR A 92 -15.91 -6.22 -5.96
C THR A 92 -15.22 -4.99 -5.34
N LEU A 93 -14.21 -5.26 -4.51
CA LEU A 93 -13.30 -4.26 -3.96
C LEU A 93 -11.88 -4.70 -4.29
N VAL A 94 -11.04 -3.74 -4.63
CA VAL A 94 -9.59 -3.96 -4.79
C VAL A 94 -8.94 -3.84 -3.42
N VAL A 95 -8.02 -4.75 -3.11
CA VAL A 95 -7.26 -4.73 -1.85
C VAL A 95 -5.78 -4.68 -2.16
N ASN A 96 -5.12 -3.63 -1.70
CA ASN A 96 -3.69 -3.42 -1.88
C ASN A 96 -2.96 -3.61 -0.54
N ILE A 97 -1.77 -4.20 -0.58
CA ILE A 97 -0.82 -4.16 0.53
C ILE A 97 -0.06 -2.85 0.45
N GLY A 98 0.12 -2.18 1.59
CA GLY A 98 0.94 -0.97 1.69
C GLY A 98 2.31 -1.21 2.31
N ASP A 99 3.12 -0.16 2.31
CA ASP A 99 4.53 -0.14 2.66
C ASP A 99 4.79 -0.61 4.10
N MET A 100 3.91 -0.26 5.04
CA MET A 100 4.05 -0.67 6.45
C MET A 100 3.94 -2.18 6.61
N LEU A 101 3.00 -2.81 5.90
CA LEU A 101 2.80 -4.25 5.98
C LEU A 101 3.84 -5.01 5.16
N GLN A 102 4.37 -4.43 4.07
CA GLN A 102 5.55 -4.95 3.39
C GLN A 102 6.76 -5.01 4.34
N ALA A 103 7.04 -3.92 5.07
CA ALA A 103 8.15 -3.88 6.02
C ALA A 103 7.96 -4.84 7.19
N TRP A 104 6.76 -4.84 7.80
CA TRP A 104 6.43 -5.76 8.90
C TRP A 104 6.51 -7.23 8.48
N SER A 105 6.15 -7.54 7.23
CA SER A 105 6.22 -8.90 6.69
C SER A 105 7.60 -9.31 6.15
N ASN A 106 8.61 -8.45 6.30
CA ASN A 106 9.96 -8.65 5.78
C ASN A 106 9.98 -8.97 4.27
N GLU A 107 9.25 -8.17 3.48
CA GLU A 107 9.04 -8.34 2.02
C GLU A 107 8.29 -9.61 1.58
N LYS A 108 7.72 -10.40 2.49
CA LYS A 108 6.83 -11.52 2.11
C LYS A 108 5.55 -11.05 1.42
N LEU A 109 5.09 -9.83 1.74
CA LEU A 109 3.99 -9.15 1.07
C LEU A 109 4.53 -7.94 0.32
N ARG A 110 4.08 -7.77 -0.92
CA ARG A 110 4.56 -6.70 -1.80
C ARG A 110 3.60 -5.52 -1.82
N SER A 111 4.10 -4.35 -1.41
CA SER A 111 3.51 -3.05 -1.72
C SER A 111 3.80 -2.73 -3.18
N SER A 112 2.79 -2.88 -4.03
CA SER A 112 2.94 -2.72 -5.47
C SER A 112 2.66 -1.28 -5.87
N GLU A 113 3.55 -0.75 -6.71
CA GLU A 113 3.32 0.54 -7.36
C GLU A 113 2.02 0.50 -8.15
N HIS A 114 1.23 1.56 -8.03
CA HIS A 114 -0.02 1.71 -8.74
C HIS A 114 -0.23 3.17 -9.13
N ARG A 115 -1.02 3.37 -10.19
CA ARG A 115 -1.35 4.69 -10.75
C ARG A 115 -2.78 4.69 -11.26
N VAL A 116 -3.31 5.87 -11.58
CA VAL A 116 -4.58 6.02 -12.30
C VAL A 116 -4.33 6.75 -13.61
N VAL A 117 -4.66 6.10 -14.72
CA VAL A 117 -4.66 6.68 -16.07
C VAL A 117 -6.10 6.82 -16.53
N LEU A 118 -6.51 8.05 -16.88
CA LEU A 118 -7.88 8.33 -17.31
C LEU A 118 -8.10 7.76 -18.71
N LYS A 119 -9.13 6.91 -18.86
CA LYS A 119 -9.42 6.19 -20.11
C LYS A 119 -10.61 6.79 -20.88
N LYS A 120 -11.33 7.75 -20.30
CA LYS A 120 -12.58 8.31 -20.83
C LYS A 120 -12.63 9.81 -20.53
N THR A 121 -13.23 10.60 -21.43
CA THR A 121 -13.53 12.03 -21.26
C THR A 121 -14.79 12.23 -20.40
N VAL A 122 -14.80 11.61 -19.22
CA VAL A 122 -15.82 11.77 -18.18
C VAL A 122 -15.15 11.75 -16.82
N ASN A 123 -15.82 12.32 -15.81
CA ASN A 123 -15.32 12.22 -14.44
C ASN A 123 -15.26 10.75 -14.00
N ARG A 124 -14.20 10.42 -13.26
CA ARG A 124 -14.03 9.14 -12.58
C ARG A 124 -14.10 9.36 -11.07
N PHE A 125 -14.70 8.43 -10.35
CA PHE A 125 -14.77 8.45 -8.90
C PHE A 125 -14.19 7.17 -8.29
N SER A 126 -13.50 7.32 -7.17
CA SER A 126 -13.10 6.18 -6.34
C SER A 126 -13.13 6.53 -4.86
N LEU A 127 -13.27 5.49 -4.04
CA LEU A 127 -13.14 5.57 -2.59
C LEU A 127 -11.95 4.70 -2.18
N ALA A 128 -11.01 5.27 -1.44
CA ALA A 128 -9.88 4.53 -0.89
C ALA A 128 -9.95 4.59 0.64
N PHE A 129 -10.07 3.43 1.29
CA PHE A 129 -10.02 3.31 2.74
C PHE A 129 -8.66 2.73 3.13
N PHE A 130 -7.87 3.53 3.84
CA PHE A 130 -6.53 3.18 4.28
C PHE A 130 -6.60 2.66 5.72
N TRP A 131 -6.01 1.49 5.96
CA TRP A 131 -5.87 0.89 7.28
C TRP A 131 -4.41 0.96 7.72
N CYS A 132 -4.13 1.70 8.77
CA CYS A 132 -2.78 2.13 9.16
C CYS A 132 -2.45 1.68 10.59
N PHE A 133 -1.14 1.57 10.87
CA PHE A 133 -0.64 1.57 12.25
C PHE A 133 -0.86 2.93 12.91
N GLU A 134 -0.82 2.97 14.24
CA GLU A 134 -0.71 4.22 14.99
C GLU A 134 0.66 4.88 14.79
N ASP A 135 0.71 6.20 14.92
CA ASP A 135 1.88 7.03 14.62
C ASP A 135 3.14 6.58 15.36
N GLU A 136 3.00 6.19 16.63
CA GLU A 136 4.12 5.78 17.50
C GLU A 136 4.45 4.28 17.41
N LYS A 137 3.78 3.53 16.53
CA LYS A 137 4.09 2.11 16.34
C LYS A 137 5.50 1.96 15.79
N VAL A 138 6.30 1.14 16.46
CA VAL A 138 7.57 0.65 15.90
C VAL A 138 7.27 -0.50 14.95
N VAL A 139 7.61 -0.34 13.68
CA VAL A 139 7.54 -1.39 12.66
C VAL A 139 8.81 -2.22 12.74
N LEU A 140 8.63 -3.50 13.07
CA LEU A 140 9.70 -4.49 13.15
C LEU A 140 9.14 -5.83 12.71
N ALA A 141 9.81 -6.50 11.77
CA ALA A 141 9.43 -7.85 11.40
C ALA A 141 9.69 -8.85 12.55
N PRO A 142 8.69 -9.63 12.98
CA PRO A 142 8.88 -10.69 13.98
C PRO A 142 9.80 -11.81 13.49
N ASP A 143 10.54 -12.45 14.38
CA ASP A 143 11.51 -13.51 14.01
C ASP A 143 10.84 -14.67 13.26
N GLU A 144 9.64 -15.08 13.68
CA GLU A 144 8.85 -16.12 13.03
C GLU A 144 8.43 -15.74 11.61
N VAL A 145 8.20 -14.44 11.37
CA VAL A 145 7.87 -13.92 10.03
C VAL A 145 9.13 -13.80 9.18
N VAL A 146 10.27 -13.41 9.76
CA VAL A 146 11.57 -13.39 9.06
C VAL A 146 11.97 -14.80 8.63
N GLY A 147 11.80 -15.78 9.51
CA GLY A 147 12.15 -17.18 9.32
C GLY A 147 13.58 -17.51 9.76
N GLU A 148 13.79 -18.76 10.16
CA GLU A 148 15.08 -19.24 10.66
C GLU A 148 16.21 -19.07 9.64
N GLY A 149 17.36 -18.58 10.10
CA GLY A 149 18.55 -18.35 9.26
C GLY A 149 18.45 -17.16 8.29
N LYS A 150 17.35 -16.40 8.30
CA LYS A 150 17.16 -15.21 7.47
C LYS A 150 17.42 -13.93 8.26
N THR A 151 17.85 -12.89 7.54
CA THR A 151 18.06 -11.56 8.12
C THR A 151 16.84 -10.68 7.87
N ARG A 152 16.63 -9.72 8.77
CA ARG A 152 15.72 -8.60 8.51
C ARG A 152 16.21 -7.80 7.32
N ILE A 153 15.27 -7.30 6.53
CA ILE A 153 15.53 -6.43 5.37
C ILE A 153 15.40 -4.96 5.77
N TYR A 154 14.74 -4.67 6.90
CA TYR A 154 14.50 -3.32 7.41
C TYR A 154 15.05 -3.19 8.83
N GLU A 155 15.68 -2.06 9.13
CA GLU A 155 15.90 -1.61 10.51
C GLU A 155 14.55 -1.32 11.18
N PRO A 156 14.40 -1.47 12.51
CA PRO A 156 13.20 -1.03 13.20
C PRO A 156 12.99 0.48 13.04
N PHE A 157 11.76 0.92 12.80
CA PHE A 157 11.46 2.35 12.64
C PHE A 157 10.07 2.72 13.18
N VAL A 158 9.87 4.00 13.53
CA VAL A 158 8.57 4.52 13.98
C VAL A 158 7.74 4.93 12.77
N CYS A 159 6.44 4.58 12.78
CA CYS A 159 5.53 4.89 11.67
C CYS A 159 5.52 6.39 11.32
N SER A 160 5.43 7.27 12.31
CA SER A 160 5.38 8.72 12.10
C SER A 160 6.64 9.29 11.46
N ASP A 161 7.81 8.69 11.72
CA ASP A 161 9.07 9.08 11.05
C ASP A 161 9.02 8.74 9.56
N TYR A 162 8.52 7.56 9.20
CA TYR A 162 8.36 7.17 7.80
C TYR A 162 7.32 8.05 7.07
N LEU A 163 6.18 8.35 7.71
CA LEU A 163 5.17 9.25 7.14
C LEU A 163 5.75 10.65 6.90
N ARG A 164 6.50 11.21 7.87
CA ARG A 164 7.21 12.49 7.69
C ARG A 164 8.25 12.44 6.56
N PHE A 165 8.99 11.34 6.46
CA PHE A 165 9.93 11.12 5.35
C PHE A 165 9.20 11.14 4.00
N ARG A 166 8.05 10.50 3.89
CA ARG A 166 7.24 10.50 2.66
C ARG A 166 6.71 11.90 2.33
N GLU A 167 6.04 12.55 3.28
CA GLU A 167 5.42 13.87 3.07
C GLU A 167 6.44 14.97 2.77
N SER A 168 7.60 14.95 3.43
CA SER A 168 8.65 15.95 3.19
C SER A 168 9.28 15.83 1.81
N ASN A 169 9.23 14.64 1.22
CA ASN A 169 9.72 14.35 -0.11
C ASN A 169 8.63 14.42 -1.20
N GLU A 170 7.35 14.56 -0.81
CA GLU A 170 6.23 14.84 -1.74
C GLU A 170 6.17 16.31 -2.19
N LYS A 171 6.95 17.21 -1.59
CA LYS A 171 7.05 18.61 -2.02
C LYS A 171 7.84 18.76 -3.32
N GLY A 172 7.15 18.54 -4.43
CA GLY A 172 7.57 18.98 -5.76
C GLY A 172 7.88 17.85 -6.72
N LYS A 173 7.06 17.78 -7.77
CA LYS A 173 7.16 16.98 -9.01
C LYS A 173 6.48 15.61 -8.93
N PHE A 174 5.50 15.46 -9.82
CA PHE A 174 4.76 14.25 -10.21
C PHE A 174 5.64 13.16 -10.84
N GLU A 175 6.93 13.15 -10.50
CA GLU A 175 7.92 12.18 -10.92
C GLU A 175 8.69 11.74 -9.68
N LYS A 176 8.36 10.55 -9.16
CA LYS A 176 9.30 9.43 -8.96
C LYS A 176 8.92 8.59 -7.75
N VAL A 177 8.97 7.29 -7.99
CA VAL A 177 9.32 6.26 -7.00
C VAL A 177 10.77 6.52 -6.57
N GLY A 178 10.96 7.50 -5.71
CA GLY A 178 11.94 7.50 -4.65
C GLY A 178 11.15 7.55 -3.34
N PHE A 179 11.77 7.29 -2.20
CA PHE A 179 11.11 7.38 -0.89
C PHE A 179 10.17 6.21 -0.59
N THR A 180 10.55 5.00 -0.96
CA THR A 180 9.92 3.77 -0.47
C THR A 180 10.35 3.48 0.97
N VAL A 181 9.68 2.53 1.64
CA VAL A 181 10.12 2.05 2.95
C VAL A 181 11.53 1.45 2.92
N LYS A 182 11.98 0.98 1.75
CA LYS A 182 13.34 0.48 1.54
C LYS A 182 14.38 1.61 1.50
N ASP A 183 14.02 2.75 0.93
CA ASP A 183 14.90 3.94 0.94
C ASP A 183 15.04 4.52 2.36
N PHE A 184 13.99 4.37 3.17
CA PHE A 184 13.95 4.88 4.53
C PHE A 184 14.67 3.98 5.54
N ALA A 185 14.32 2.70 5.58
CA ALA A 185 14.75 1.77 6.62
C ALA A 185 15.45 0.51 6.07
N GLY A 186 15.69 0.41 4.77
CA GLY A 186 16.32 -0.76 4.17
C GLY A 186 17.74 -0.99 4.68
N LEU A 187 17.98 -2.18 5.22
CA LEU A 187 19.31 -2.66 5.55
C LEU A 187 20.12 -2.83 4.26
N ARG A 188 21.16 -2.02 4.08
CA ARG A 188 22.15 -2.26 3.04
C ARG A 188 22.90 -3.53 3.42
N LEU A 189 22.71 -4.61 2.66
CA LEU A 189 23.58 -5.77 2.73
C LEU A 189 25.00 -5.27 2.50
N ARG A 190 25.83 -5.28 3.54
CA ARG A 190 27.27 -5.11 3.38
C ARG A 190 27.76 -6.32 2.60
N SER A 191 28.01 -6.13 1.31
CA SER A 191 28.76 -7.06 0.46
C SER A 191 30.18 -7.24 0.98
#